data_AF-A0A382DYL3-F1
#
_entry.id   AF-A0A382DYL3-F1
#
_cell.length_a   1.000
_cell.length_b   1.000
_cell.length_c   1.000
_cell.angle_alpha   90.00
_cell.angle_beta   90.00
_cell.angle_gamma   90.00
#
_symmetry.space_group_name_H-M   'P 1'
#
loop_
_entity.id
_entity.type
_entity.pdbx_description
1 polymer ?
#
loop_
_entity_poly.entity_id
_entity_poly.type
_entity_poly.pdbx_seq_one_letter_code
_entity_poly.pdbx_strand_id
1 'polypeptide(L)'
;MRTRLYAGIFLGLILIPINAHWIALVSGVNHSLQPAYGSLFIAPVINLLFILFLNLILKNVAPQLVLNRLECIVIYEMLVMLCLTSGHNPMDFLLGTLIHPFWFASLENEYATLFHRHIPRWFTIENKEVLTGLFNGESSLYTSEHLTAWLWPVILWSGITFLIFFMLLCLNSIQRSQWINREKLSYPIAQLPIAMTKSGFFNQKLLWIGFLFVALIQILNGLNFLFPFVPRIPLKISNFGSTVFTTKPWNAIGWLPLFFYPWVIGLTFFVPLDLSFSVWFFFLLIKSQLVIGNLGGLEFLPGFPYYNHQGLGAWITLGGLTLWQSKEHIKDIISKLFGNQTDNHDTPTDPSGHRWALLGMVFSSIILVLLFHQAGMSFSIILAFFAIYIVMSVAITHARATVGIPYHEVIYTHPQLILVSVLGTRYIGAKNLTLMSFLYPYVRDNVSHPMPSQLEGFKIAERAKINQRRF
;
A
#
# COMPACT_ATOMS: atom_id res chain seq x y z
N MET A 1 -22.03 14.93 -18.97
CA MET A 1 -21.35 14.20 -17.87
C MET A 1 -20.70 12.90 -18.34
N ARG A 2 -21.43 11.98 -19.01
CA ARG A 2 -20.84 10.71 -19.54
C ARG A 2 -19.65 10.93 -20.48
N THR A 3 -19.79 11.80 -21.49
CA THR A 3 -18.73 12.07 -22.49
C THR A 3 -17.42 12.58 -21.87
N ARG A 4 -17.52 13.33 -20.77
CA ARG A 4 -16.38 13.88 -20.04
C ARG A 4 -15.68 12.81 -19.19
N LEU A 5 -16.43 11.91 -18.57
CA LEU A 5 -15.83 10.79 -17.83
C LEU A 5 -14.93 9.93 -18.75
N TYR A 6 -15.38 9.64 -19.97
CA TYR A 6 -14.60 8.87 -20.93
C TYR A 6 -13.31 9.56 -21.37
N ALA A 7 -13.28 10.90 -21.45
CA ALA A 7 -12.07 11.64 -21.78
C ALA A 7 -11.00 11.49 -20.67
N GLY A 8 -11.40 11.58 -19.40
CA GLY A 8 -10.52 11.32 -18.26
C GLY A 8 -9.98 9.90 -18.26
N ILE A 9 -10.84 8.91 -18.49
CA ILE A 9 -10.44 7.49 -18.59
C ILE A 9 -9.46 7.28 -19.74
N PHE A 10 -9.76 7.83 -20.92
CA PHE A 10 -8.89 7.69 -22.10
C PHE A 10 -7.50 8.27 -21.86
N LEU A 11 -7.42 9.48 -21.29
CA LEU A 11 -6.13 10.09 -20.95
C LEU A 11 -5.41 9.29 -19.85
N GLY A 12 -6.14 8.80 -18.85
CA GLY A 12 -5.60 7.92 -17.82
C GLY A 12 -4.99 6.63 -18.40
N LEU A 13 -5.67 6.00 -19.36
CA LEU A 13 -5.17 4.80 -20.05
C LEU A 13 -3.88 5.06 -20.84
N ILE A 14 -3.70 6.27 -21.39
CA ILE A 14 -2.45 6.67 -22.04
C ILE A 14 -1.36 6.93 -21.00
N LEU A 15 -1.68 7.58 -19.88
CA LEU A 15 -0.71 7.92 -18.83
C LEU A 15 -0.24 6.70 -18.04
N ILE A 16 -1.05 5.64 -17.93
CA ILE A 16 -0.70 4.42 -17.20
C ILE A 16 0.60 3.78 -17.71
N PRO A 17 0.75 3.37 -18.98
CA PRO A 17 1.98 2.74 -19.46
C PRO A 17 3.20 3.67 -19.38
N ILE A 18 3.01 4.97 -19.62
CA ILE A 18 4.09 5.98 -19.49
C ILE A 18 4.60 6.04 -18.05
N ASN A 19 3.68 6.11 -17.08
CA ASN A 19 4.04 6.15 -15.66
C ASN A 19 4.57 4.80 -15.17
N ALA A 20 4.04 3.67 -15.66
CA ALA A 20 4.55 2.35 -15.33
C ALA A 20 6.01 2.20 -15.76
N HIS A 21 6.34 2.63 -16.98
CA HIS A 21 7.70 2.65 -17.50
C HIS A 21 8.62 3.59 -16.69
N TRP A 22 8.14 4.80 -16.38
CA TRP A 22 8.89 5.74 -15.55
C TRP A 22 9.18 5.19 -14.15
N ILE A 23 8.19 4.59 -13.49
CA ILE A 23 8.35 3.97 -12.16
C ILE A 23 9.34 2.81 -12.25
N ALA A 24 9.23 1.94 -13.25
CA ALA A 24 10.13 0.80 -13.43
C ALA A 24 11.60 1.25 -13.61
N LEU A 25 11.84 2.26 -14.45
CA LEU A 25 13.19 2.80 -14.68
C LEU A 25 13.77 3.44 -13.42
N VAL A 26 13.00 4.27 -12.73
CA VAL A 26 13.52 5.10 -11.65
C VAL A 26 13.62 4.34 -10.32
N SER A 27 12.64 3.47 -10.05
CA SER A 27 12.58 2.68 -8.81
C SER A 27 13.30 1.34 -8.94
N GLY A 28 13.07 0.62 -10.05
CA GLY A 28 13.54 -0.75 -10.24
C GLY A 28 14.95 -0.83 -10.82
N VAL A 29 15.27 0.02 -11.81
CA VAL A 29 16.59 -0.01 -12.49
C VAL A 29 17.60 0.93 -11.83
N ASN A 30 17.23 2.20 -11.67
CA ASN A 30 18.19 3.23 -11.22
C ASN A 30 18.24 3.39 -9.69
N HIS A 31 17.25 2.86 -8.96
CA HIS A 31 17.09 3.01 -7.52
C HIS A 31 17.25 4.46 -7.01
N SER A 32 16.85 5.46 -7.81
CA SER A 32 17.15 6.87 -7.56
C SER A 32 16.00 7.62 -6.89
N LEU A 33 14.75 7.26 -7.22
CA LEU A 33 13.54 7.78 -6.59
C LEU A 33 12.50 6.65 -6.54
N GLN A 34 11.59 6.70 -5.59
CA GLN A 34 10.51 5.73 -5.46
C GLN A 34 9.15 6.46 -5.60
N PRO A 35 8.69 6.75 -6.84
CA PRO A 35 7.51 7.59 -7.06
C PRO A 35 6.19 6.96 -6.56
N ALA A 36 6.19 5.64 -6.41
CA ALA A 36 5.07 4.82 -5.96
C ALA A 36 5.25 4.32 -4.50
N TYR A 37 6.06 5.02 -3.70
CA TYR A 37 6.31 4.69 -2.30
C TYR A 37 5.84 5.83 -1.38
N GLY A 38 5.34 5.46 -0.20
CA GLY A 38 4.60 6.31 0.74
C GLY A 38 3.08 6.24 0.55
N SER A 39 2.32 6.67 1.57
CA SER A 39 0.86 6.62 1.51
C SER A 39 0.28 7.67 0.54
N LEU A 40 0.93 8.83 0.42
CA LEU A 40 0.65 9.81 -0.62
C LEU A 40 1.67 9.63 -1.75
N PHE A 41 1.27 8.93 -2.81
CA PHE A 41 2.16 8.65 -3.92
C PHE A 41 2.61 9.93 -4.64
N ILE A 42 3.91 10.01 -4.94
CA ILE A 42 4.53 11.15 -5.62
C ILE A 42 4.05 11.20 -7.07
N ALA A 43 4.02 10.05 -7.77
CA ALA A 43 3.67 10.00 -9.18
C ALA A 43 2.27 10.58 -9.50
N PRO A 44 1.17 10.16 -8.83
CA PRO A 44 -0.16 10.72 -9.07
C PRO A 44 -0.25 12.22 -8.73
N VAL A 45 0.40 12.68 -7.65
CA VAL A 45 0.40 14.08 -7.24
C VAL A 45 1.11 14.95 -8.28
N ILE A 46 2.28 14.53 -8.75
CA ILE A 46 3.04 15.24 -9.78
C ILE A 46 2.27 15.27 -11.11
N ASN A 47 1.70 14.15 -11.55
CA ASN A 47 0.88 14.11 -12.77
C ASN A 47 -0.33 15.04 -12.65
N LEU A 48 -1.01 15.05 -11.50
CA LEU A 48 -2.12 15.96 -11.25
C LEU A 48 -1.67 17.43 -11.30
N LEU A 49 -0.52 17.77 -10.71
CA LEU A 49 0.05 19.12 -10.78
C LEU A 49 0.32 19.55 -12.22
N PHE A 50 0.94 18.68 -13.03
CA PHE A 50 1.20 18.96 -14.45
C PHE A 50 -0.09 19.11 -15.26
N ILE A 51 -1.07 18.24 -15.05
CA ILE A 51 -2.39 18.34 -15.69
C ILE A 51 -3.06 19.67 -15.37
N LEU A 52 -3.01 20.10 -14.11
CA LEU A 52 -3.58 21.38 -13.69
C LEU A 52 -2.84 22.58 -14.30
N PHE A 53 -1.51 22.51 -14.45
CA PHE A 53 -0.73 23.52 -15.14
C PHE A 53 -1.05 23.58 -16.64
N LEU A 54 -1.17 22.42 -17.28
CA LEU A 54 -1.61 22.32 -18.68
C LEU A 54 -3.02 22.90 -18.86
N ASN A 55 -3.94 22.66 -17.93
CA ASN A 55 -5.28 23.26 -17.96
C ASN A 55 -5.24 24.81 -17.94
N LEU A 56 -4.30 25.42 -17.21
CA LEU A 56 -4.14 26.89 -17.21
C LEU A 56 -3.72 27.40 -18.59
N ILE A 57 -2.82 26.70 -19.26
CA ILE A 57 -2.35 27.04 -20.62
C ILE A 57 -3.48 26.80 -21.64
N LEU A 58 -4.12 25.64 -21.57
CA LEU A 58 -5.20 25.23 -22.48
C LEU A 58 -6.42 26.15 -22.37
N LYS A 59 -6.68 26.76 -21.21
CA LYS A 59 -7.76 27.73 -21.06
C LYS A 59 -7.64 28.90 -22.05
N ASN A 60 -6.42 29.28 -22.41
CA ASN A 60 -6.15 30.38 -23.33
C ASN A 60 -5.97 29.90 -24.78
N VAL A 61 -5.44 28.68 -24.99
CA VAL A 61 -5.08 28.18 -26.33
C VAL A 61 -6.17 27.29 -26.96
N ALA A 62 -6.77 26.40 -26.18
CA ALA A 62 -7.75 25.41 -26.65
C ALA A 62 -8.76 25.08 -25.54
N PRO A 63 -9.70 25.99 -25.23
CA PRO A 63 -10.61 25.86 -24.09
C PRO A 63 -11.49 24.60 -24.17
N GLN A 64 -11.72 24.06 -25.38
CA GLN A 64 -12.45 22.79 -25.56
C GLN A 64 -11.74 21.58 -24.95
N LEU A 65 -10.41 21.61 -24.81
CA LEU A 65 -9.58 20.51 -24.27
C LEU A 65 -9.38 20.58 -22.75
N VAL A 66 -9.85 21.64 -22.09
CA VAL A 66 -9.67 21.80 -20.64
C VAL A 66 -10.39 20.69 -19.89
N LEU A 67 -9.65 20.02 -19.00
CA LEU A 67 -10.17 18.98 -18.14
C LEU A 67 -10.89 19.58 -16.94
N ASN A 68 -12.06 19.02 -16.62
CA ASN A 68 -12.82 19.37 -15.44
C ASN A 68 -12.30 18.62 -14.20
N ARG A 69 -12.89 18.97 -13.05
CA ARG A 69 -12.53 18.39 -11.75
C ARG A 69 -12.72 16.87 -11.68
N LEU A 70 -13.78 16.34 -12.28
CA LEU A 70 -14.05 14.89 -12.32
C LEU A 70 -12.99 14.17 -13.15
N GLU A 71 -12.65 14.68 -14.33
CA GLU A 71 -11.63 14.12 -15.22
C GLU A 71 -10.26 14.07 -14.51
N CYS A 72 -9.87 15.16 -13.83
CA CYS A 72 -8.60 15.21 -13.09
C CYS A 72 -8.55 14.20 -11.93
N ILE A 73 -9.64 14.06 -11.17
CA ILE A 73 -9.72 13.13 -10.04
C ILE A 73 -9.71 11.68 -10.53
N VAL A 74 -10.40 11.35 -11.61
CA VAL A 74 -10.39 10.00 -12.19
C VAL A 74 -8.99 9.62 -12.66
N ILE A 75 -8.29 10.52 -13.36
CA ILE A 75 -6.90 10.30 -13.77
C ILE A 75 -6.00 10.09 -12.54
N TYR A 76 -6.18 10.92 -11.50
CA TYR A 76 -5.44 10.78 -10.25
C TYR A 76 -5.64 9.39 -9.63
N GLU A 77 -6.88 8.93 -9.45
CA GLU A 77 -7.16 7.59 -8.90
C GLU A 77 -6.64 6.47 -9.78
N MET A 78 -6.74 6.58 -11.11
CA MET A 78 -6.17 5.58 -12.02
C MET A 78 -4.66 5.43 -11.83
N LEU A 79 -3.95 6.54 -11.63
CA LEU A 79 -2.51 6.53 -11.35
C LEU A 79 -2.18 6.07 -9.93
N VAL A 80 -3.04 6.33 -8.94
CA VAL A 80 -2.93 5.73 -7.60
C VAL A 80 -3.03 4.21 -7.71
N MET A 81 -4.02 3.69 -8.44
CA MET A 81 -4.18 2.25 -8.67
C MET A 81 -2.97 1.63 -9.38
N LEU A 82 -2.37 2.33 -10.34
CA LEU A 82 -1.11 1.92 -10.96
C LEU A 82 0.03 1.82 -9.93
N CYS A 83 0.19 2.80 -9.05
CA CYS A 83 1.26 2.80 -8.06
C CYS A 83 1.14 1.62 -7.07
N LEU A 84 -0.09 1.17 -6.79
CA LEU A 84 -0.36 0.00 -5.96
C LEU A 84 0.09 -1.33 -6.59
N THR A 85 0.30 -1.38 -7.91
CA THR A 85 0.76 -2.61 -8.60
C THR A 85 2.19 -2.49 -9.11
N SER A 86 2.58 -1.32 -9.61
CA SER A 86 3.86 -1.10 -10.29
C SER A 86 4.96 -0.52 -9.40
N GLY A 87 4.67 -0.24 -8.13
CA GLY A 87 5.67 0.23 -7.17
C GLY A 87 6.67 -0.84 -6.73
N HIS A 88 7.74 -0.38 -6.07
CA HIS A 88 8.81 -1.22 -5.52
C HIS A 88 8.32 -2.38 -4.64
N ASN A 89 7.22 -2.22 -3.93
CA ASN A 89 6.76 -3.19 -2.93
C ASN A 89 6.00 -4.41 -3.47
N PRO A 90 5.01 -4.27 -4.36
CA PRO A 90 4.34 -5.45 -4.89
C PRO A 90 5.09 -6.04 -6.09
N MET A 91 5.57 -5.22 -7.04
CA MET A 91 6.10 -5.75 -8.30
C MET A 91 7.47 -6.42 -8.15
N ASP A 92 8.42 -5.78 -7.47
CA ASP A 92 9.78 -6.31 -7.37
C ASP A 92 9.81 -7.58 -6.52
N PHE A 93 8.98 -7.63 -5.47
CA PHE A 93 8.84 -8.83 -4.64
C PHE A 93 8.04 -9.93 -5.32
N LEU A 94 7.01 -9.59 -6.09
CA LEU A 94 6.31 -10.58 -6.90
C LEU A 94 7.26 -11.19 -7.93
N LEU A 95 7.97 -10.37 -8.70
CA LEU A 95 8.94 -10.86 -9.67
C LEU A 95 10.01 -11.73 -8.99
N GLY A 96 10.54 -11.27 -7.85
CA GLY A 96 11.51 -12.02 -7.04
C GLY A 96 10.97 -13.39 -6.58
N THR A 97 9.78 -13.43 -6.00
CA THR A 97 9.16 -14.68 -5.52
C THR A 97 8.85 -15.67 -6.64
N LEU A 98 8.54 -15.18 -7.85
CA LEU A 98 8.33 -16.04 -9.01
C LEU A 98 9.63 -16.70 -9.46
N ILE A 99 10.68 -15.93 -9.72
CA ILE A 99 11.86 -16.44 -10.45
C ILE A 99 12.97 -16.97 -9.54
N HIS A 100 13.10 -16.45 -8.30
CA HIS A 100 14.22 -16.80 -7.42
C HIS A 100 14.29 -18.29 -7.05
N PRO A 101 13.17 -18.99 -6.75
CA PRO A 101 13.25 -20.39 -6.33
C PRO A 101 13.95 -21.30 -7.34
N PHE A 102 13.86 -20.99 -8.63
CA PHE A 102 14.49 -21.76 -9.70
C PHE A 102 15.84 -21.17 -10.13
N TRP A 103 15.93 -19.85 -10.33
CA TRP A 103 17.17 -19.20 -10.78
C TRP A 103 18.33 -19.41 -9.79
N PHE A 104 18.09 -19.11 -8.51
CA PHE A 104 19.12 -19.20 -7.46
C PHE A 104 19.26 -20.61 -6.86
N ALA A 105 18.58 -21.62 -7.39
CA ALA A 105 18.77 -22.99 -6.91
C ALA A 105 20.19 -23.48 -7.22
N SER A 106 20.93 -23.82 -6.16
CA SER A 106 22.28 -24.37 -6.19
C SER A 106 22.35 -25.65 -5.34
N LEU A 107 23.46 -26.40 -5.44
CA LEU A 107 23.65 -27.60 -4.62
C LEU A 107 23.85 -27.23 -3.15
N GLU A 108 24.46 -26.08 -2.87
CA GLU A 108 24.80 -25.62 -1.52
C GLU A 108 23.58 -25.15 -0.73
N ASN A 109 22.57 -24.57 -1.40
CA ASN A 109 21.35 -24.12 -0.73
C ASN A 109 20.21 -25.14 -0.77
N GLU A 110 20.36 -26.22 -1.55
CA GLU A 110 19.40 -27.32 -1.68
C GLU A 110 17.97 -26.90 -2.06
N TYR A 111 17.77 -25.72 -2.67
CA TYR A 111 16.42 -25.21 -2.97
C TYR A 111 15.60 -26.17 -3.82
N ALA A 112 16.25 -26.86 -4.76
CA ALA A 112 15.60 -27.84 -5.61
C ALA A 112 15.00 -28.99 -4.80
N THR A 113 15.79 -29.55 -3.89
CA THR A 113 15.39 -30.67 -3.03
C THR A 113 14.33 -30.27 -2.02
N LEU A 114 14.45 -29.07 -1.44
CA LEU A 114 13.58 -28.60 -0.36
C LEU A 114 12.23 -28.09 -0.87
N PHE A 115 12.21 -27.38 -2.00
CA PHE A 115 11.05 -26.55 -2.37
C PHE A 115 10.43 -26.87 -3.73
N HIS A 116 11.17 -27.29 -4.75
CA HIS A 116 10.62 -27.42 -6.12
C HIS A 116 9.45 -28.39 -6.20
N ARG A 117 9.50 -29.50 -5.46
CA ARG A 117 8.39 -30.48 -5.37
C ARG A 117 7.08 -29.90 -4.83
N HIS A 118 7.13 -28.74 -4.17
CA HIS A 118 5.99 -28.07 -3.56
C HIS A 118 5.45 -26.92 -4.43
N ILE A 119 6.13 -26.56 -5.52
CA ILE A 119 5.74 -25.49 -6.44
C ILE A 119 5.12 -26.12 -7.69
N PRO A 120 3.84 -25.85 -8.00
CA PRO A 120 3.24 -26.34 -9.24
C PRO A 120 3.90 -25.71 -10.47
N ARG A 121 4.09 -26.50 -11.52
CA ARG A 121 4.71 -26.04 -12.78
C ARG A 121 4.01 -24.86 -13.45
N TRP A 122 2.70 -24.72 -13.23
CA TRP A 122 1.88 -23.64 -13.78
C TRP A 122 1.94 -22.35 -12.94
N PHE A 123 2.64 -22.36 -11.81
CA PHE A 123 2.66 -21.27 -10.83
C PHE A 123 3.76 -20.23 -11.10
N THR A 124 4.85 -20.65 -11.76
CA THR A 124 6.01 -19.80 -12.05
C THR A 124 6.82 -20.32 -13.25
N ILE A 125 7.92 -19.65 -13.58
CA ILE A 125 8.86 -20.01 -14.66
C ILE A 125 9.99 -20.87 -14.09
N GLU A 126 10.07 -22.12 -14.56
CA GLU A 126 11.10 -23.09 -14.14
C GLU A 126 12.33 -23.05 -15.05
N ASN A 127 12.16 -22.71 -16.33
CA ASN A 127 13.24 -22.77 -17.31
C ASN A 127 14.26 -21.63 -17.08
N LYS A 128 15.49 -21.99 -16.69
CA LYS A 128 16.59 -21.04 -16.49
C LYS A 128 17.00 -20.32 -17.78
N GLU A 129 16.88 -20.96 -18.94
CA GLU A 129 17.27 -20.36 -20.23
C GLU A 129 16.46 -19.09 -20.51
N VAL A 130 15.13 -19.15 -20.31
CA VAL A 130 14.20 -18.02 -20.40
C VAL A 130 14.55 -16.90 -19.42
N LEU A 131 15.09 -17.24 -18.24
CA LEU A 131 15.44 -16.28 -17.20
C LEU A 131 16.82 -15.65 -17.42
N THR A 132 17.69 -16.25 -18.23
CA THR A 132 19.04 -15.75 -18.51
C THR A 132 19.01 -14.31 -19.00
N GLY A 133 18.12 -13.98 -19.93
CA GLY A 133 17.99 -12.63 -20.47
C GLY A 133 17.55 -11.58 -19.43
N LEU A 134 16.76 -11.98 -18.43
CA LEU A 134 16.30 -11.09 -17.36
C LEU A 134 17.45 -10.74 -16.38
N PHE A 135 18.32 -11.70 -16.07
CA PHE A 135 19.40 -11.51 -15.10
C PHE A 135 20.71 -11.02 -15.71
N ASN A 136 21.08 -11.54 -16.89
CA ASN A 136 22.37 -11.24 -17.53
C ASN A 136 22.28 -10.10 -18.54
N GLY A 137 21.08 -9.70 -18.95
CA GLY A 137 20.87 -8.68 -19.99
C GLY A 137 21.06 -9.22 -21.41
N GLU A 138 21.37 -8.32 -22.35
CA GLU A 138 21.62 -8.59 -23.78
C GLU A 138 20.51 -9.40 -24.48
N SER A 139 19.28 -9.28 -24.00
CA SER A 139 18.14 -10.03 -24.49
C SER A 139 16.92 -9.14 -24.71
N SER A 140 15.87 -9.69 -25.32
CA SER A 140 14.63 -8.98 -25.62
C SER A 140 13.43 -9.75 -25.11
N LEU A 141 12.53 -9.09 -24.39
CA LEU A 141 11.24 -9.67 -23.98
C LEU A 141 10.37 -10.07 -25.17
N TYR A 142 10.58 -9.44 -26.33
CA TYR A 142 9.70 -9.56 -27.50
C TYR A 142 9.98 -10.79 -28.38
N THR A 143 10.75 -11.76 -27.89
CA THR A 143 10.90 -13.05 -28.57
C THR A 143 9.70 -13.95 -28.30
N SER A 144 9.37 -14.84 -29.24
CA SER A 144 8.25 -15.79 -29.07
C SER A 144 8.45 -16.68 -27.84
N GLU A 145 9.68 -17.09 -27.56
CA GLU A 145 10.02 -17.93 -26.41
C GLU A 145 9.75 -17.21 -25.08
N HIS A 146 10.24 -15.98 -24.91
CA HIS A 146 9.98 -15.22 -23.68
C HIS A 146 8.50 -14.89 -23.53
N LEU A 147 7.83 -14.42 -24.59
CA LEU A 147 6.40 -14.09 -24.51
C LEU A 147 5.56 -15.30 -24.09
N THR A 148 5.80 -16.47 -24.67
CA THR A 148 5.04 -17.69 -24.32
C THR A 148 5.33 -18.18 -22.91
N ALA A 149 6.58 -18.13 -22.46
CA ALA A 149 6.97 -18.52 -21.11
C ALA A 149 6.38 -17.59 -20.02
N TRP A 150 6.31 -16.27 -20.29
CA TRP A 150 5.79 -15.28 -19.35
C TRP A 150 4.27 -15.10 -19.41
N LEU A 151 3.62 -15.43 -20.54
CA LEU A 151 2.19 -15.18 -20.74
C LEU A 151 1.32 -15.77 -19.63
N TRP A 152 1.51 -17.05 -19.32
CA TRP A 152 0.68 -17.74 -18.33
C TRP A 152 0.92 -17.24 -16.89
N PRO A 153 2.17 -17.18 -16.37
CA PRO A 153 2.45 -16.59 -15.06
C PRO A 153 1.90 -15.16 -14.92
N VAL A 154 2.07 -14.32 -15.95
CA VAL A 154 1.56 -12.94 -15.92
C VAL A 154 0.03 -12.92 -15.82
N ILE A 155 -0.69 -13.72 -16.62
CA ILE A 155 -2.16 -13.82 -16.54
C ILE A 155 -2.61 -14.32 -15.17
N LEU A 156 -1.99 -15.38 -14.67
CA LEU A 156 -2.33 -15.98 -13.38
C LEU A 156 -2.17 -14.97 -12.23
N TRP A 157 -1.00 -14.35 -12.13
CA TRP A 157 -0.69 -13.44 -11.02
C TRP A 157 -1.38 -12.08 -11.15
N SER A 158 -1.66 -11.62 -12.37
CA SER A 158 -2.57 -10.48 -12.57
C SER A 158 -3.98 -10.82 -12.08
N GLY A 159 -4.47 -12.04 -12.38
CA GLY A 159 -5.76 -12.52 -11.91
C GLY A 159 -5.84 -12.62 -10.39
N ILE A 160 -4.81 -13.18 -9.73
CA ILE A 160 -4.72 -13.25 -8.26
C ILE A 160 -4.72 -11.84 -7.65
N THR A 161 -3.88 -10.94 -8.17
CA THR A 161 -3.82 -9.53 -7.72
C THR A 161 -5.18 -8.87 -7.87
N PHE A 162 -5.83 -9.03 -9.03
CA PHE A 162 -7.16 -8.48 -9.28
C PHE A 162 -8.20 -9.01 -8.28
N LEU A 163 -8.23 -10.33 -8.03
CA LEU A 163 -9.17 -10.93 -7.08
C LEU A 163 -8.96 -10.43 -5.65
N ILE A 164 -7.70 -10.26 -5.21
CA ILE A 164 -7.37 -9.68 -3.89
C ILE A 164 -7.84 -8.22 -3.84
N PHE A 165 -7.50 -7.42 -4.84
CA PHE A 165 -7.86 -6.00 -4.90
C PHE A 165 -9.38 -5.81 -4.97
N PHE A 166 -10.08 -6.66 -5.72
CA PHE A 166 -11.52 -6.64 -5.87
C PHE A 166 -12.22 -7.07 -4.57
N MET A 167 -11.72 -8.10 -3.88
CA MET A 167 -12.21 -8.49 -2.54
C MET A 167 -12.12 -7.33 -1.55
N LEU A 168 -10.98 -6.62 -1.53
CA LEU A 168 -10.76 -5.47 -0.67
C LEU A 168 -11.61 -4.25 -1.07
N LEU A 169 -11.84 -4.05 -2.37
CA LEU A 169 -12.75 -3.02 -2.88
C LEU A 169 -14.19 -3.29 -2.44
N CYS A 170 -14.63 -4.54 -2.51
CA CYS A 170 -15.93 -4.97 -2.01
C CYS A 170 -16.08 -4.70 -0.51
N LEU A 171 -15.05 -5.03 0.27
CA LEU A 171 -15.01 -4.75 1.70
C LEU A 171 -15.11 -3.24 2.00
N ASN A 172 -14.36 -2.40 1.27
CA ASN A 172 -14.49 -0.95 1.35
C ASN A 172 -15.87 -0.44 0.96
N SER A 173 -16.49 -1.01 -0.07
CA SER A 173 -17.84 -0.62 -0.48
C SER A 173 -18.87 -0.88 0.64
N ILE A 174 -18.63 -1.88 1.49
CA ILE A 174 -19.46 -2.20 2.66
C ILE A 174 -19.15 -1.25 3.83
N GLN A 175 -17.88 -1.02 4.13
CA GLN A 175 -17.45 -0.25 5.31
C GLN A 175 -17.47 1.27 5.10
N ARG A 176 -17.43 1.77 3.85
CA ARG A 176 -17.37 3.20 3.56
C ARG A 176 -18.50 3.99 4.21
N SER A 177 -19.73 3.45 4.27
CA SER A 177 -20.85 4.18 4.88
C SER A 177 -20.69 4.33 6.39
N GLN A 178 -20.11 3.33 7.04
CA GLN A 178 -19.79 3.38 8.47
C GLN A 178 -18.69 4.42 8.72
N TRP A 179 -17.57 4.32 8.01
CA TRP A 179 -16.40 5.16 8.27
C TRP A 179 -16.51 6.60 7.77
N ILE A 180 -17.12 6.81 6.60
CA ILE A 180 -17.25 8.15 6.00
C ILE A 180 -18.42 8.91 6.65
N ASN A 181 -19.59 8.29 6.80
CA ASN A 181 -20.81 9.01 7.17
C ASN A 181 -21.06 9.01 8.68
N ARG A 182 -20.84 7.87 9.37
CA ARG A 182 -21.09 7.74 10.82
C ARG A 182 -19.89 8.16 11.64
N GLU A 183 -18.72 7.53 11.43
CA GLU A 183 -17.51 7.83 12.19
C GLU A 183 -16.79 9.10 11.73
N LYS A 184 -17.04 9.57 10.50
CA LYS A 184 -16.49 10.81 9.93
C LYS A 184 -14.97 10.93 10.11
N LEU A 185 -14.25 9.87 9.75
CA LEU A 185 -12.78 9.86 9.82
C LEU A 185 -12.16 11.04 9.04
N SER A 186 -10.93 11.43 9.40
CA SER A 186 -10.29 12.67 8.92
C SER A 186 -9.81 12.63 7.47
N TYR A 187 -9.34 11.47 7.00
CA TYR A 187 -8.69 11.24 5.69
C TYR A 187 -7.66 12.31 5.29
N PRO A 188 -6.55 12.48 6.04
CA PRO A 188 -5.53 13.50 5.73
C PRO A 188 -4.98 13.45 4.30
N ILE A 189 -4.71 12.25 3.78
CA ILE A 189 -4.06 12.03 2.47
C ILE A 189 -4.96 12.49 1.32
N ALA A 190 -6.28 12.27 1.45
CA ALA A 190 -7.27 12.69 0.46
C ALA A 190 -7.39 14.23 0.33
N GLN A 191 -6.96 14.99 1.35
CA GLN A 191 -7.15 16.46 1.36
C GLN A 191 -6.35 17.16 0.26
N LEU A 192 -5.14 16.68 -0.04
CA LEU A 192 -4.27 17.31 -1.05
C LEU A 192 -4.88 17.28 -2.46
N PRO A 193 -5.23 16.12 -3.06
CA PRO A 193 -5.84 16.09 -4.39
C PRO A 193 -7.19 16.83 -4.44
N ILE A 194 -7.97 16.79 -3.35
CA ILE A 194 -9.20 17.59 -3.23
C ILE A 194 -8.90 19.09 -3.30
N ALA A 195 -7.86 19.56 -2.62
CA ALA A 195 -7.47 20.97 -2.58
C ALA A 195 -6.86 21.45 -3.90
N MET A 196 -6.00 20.64 -4.53
CA MET A 196 -5.38 20.93 -5.83
C MET A 196 -6.43 21.17 -6.92
N THR A 197 -7.55 20.43 -6.87
CA THR A 197 -8.62 20.55 -7.88
C THR A 197 -9.65 21.65 -7.59
N LYS A 198 -9.45 22.49 -6.55
CA LYS A 198 -10.29 23.66 -6.29
C LYS A 198 -9.87 24.85 -7.17
N SER A 199 -10.85 25.69 -7.54
CA SER A 199 -10.59 26.94 -8.24
C SER A 199 -9.69 27.87 -7.41
N GLY A 200 -8.70 28.48 -8.04
CA GLY A 200 -7.79 29.42 -7.36
C GLY A 200 -6.70 28.77 -6.51
N PHE A 201 -6.47 27.45 -6.62
CA PHE A 201 -5.38 26.75 -5.94
C PHE A 201 -4.02 27.46 -6.13
N PHE A 202 -3.66 27.79 -7.38
CA PHE A 202 -2.41 28.49 -7.70
C PHE A 202 -2.38 29.96 -7.28
N ASN A 203 -3.50 30.56 -6.88
CA ASN A 203 -3.55 31.96 -6.44
C ASN A 203 -3.20 32.11 -4.95
N GLN A 204 -3.03 31.00 -4.22
CA GLN A 204 -2.73 31.04 -2.80
C GLN A 204 -1.26 31.40 -2.56
N LYS A 205 -1.01 32.56 -1.94
CA LYS A 205 0.36 33.03 -1.63
C LYS A 205 1.11 32.07 -0.70
N LEU A 206 0.42 31.51 0.31
CA LEU A 206 1.01 30.57 1.27
C LEU A 206 1.54 29.28 0.60
N LEU A 207 0.87 28.81 -0.45
CA LEU A 207 1.33 27.66 -1.24
C LEU A 207 2.73 27.92 -1.81
N TRP A 208 2.93 29.07 -2.44
CA TRP A 208 4.20 29.43 -3.07
C TRP A 208 5.30 29.71 -2.05
N ILE A 209 4.97 30.29 -0.89
CA ILE A 209 5.94 30.47 0.20
C ILE A 209 6.43 29.11 0.69
N GLY A 210 5.53 28.17 0.96
CA GLY A 210 5.89 26.81 1.37
C GLY A 210 6.68 26.04 0.30
N PHE A 211 6.24 26.14 -0.96
CA PHE A 211 6.93 25.54 -2.09
C PHE A 211 8.35 26.08 -2.23
N LEU A 212 8.53 27.40 -2.24
CA LEU A 212 9.83 28.04 -2.38
C LEU A 212 10.76 27.68 -1.22
N PHE A 213 10.24 27.69 0.02
CA PHE A 213 11.03 27.31 1.19
C PHE A 213 11.59 25.88 1.08
N VAL A 214 10.75 24.90 0.75
CA VAL A 214 11.19 23.51 0.60
C VAL A 214 12.06 23.33 -0.64
N ALA A 215 11.71 23.97 -1.76
CA ALA A 215 12.47 23.91 -3.01
C ALA A 215 13.89 24.45 -2.84
N LEU A 216 14.07 25.59 -2.15
CA LEU A 216 15.39 26.17 -1.89
C LEU A 216 16.28 25.23 -1.09
N ILE A 217 15.75 24.61 -0.03
CA ILE A 217 16.49 23.65 0.78
C ILE A 217 16.88 22.42 -0.05
N GLN A 218 15.95 21.90 -0.86
CA GLN A 218 16.19 20.70 -1.67
C GLN A 218 17.16 20.98 -2.83
N ILE A 219 17.09 22.16 -3.46
CA ILE A 219 18.04 22.60 -4.47
C ILE A 219 19.42 22.77 -3.85
N LEU A 220 19.53 23.41 -2.68
CA LEU A 220 20.81 23.55 -1.97
C LEU A 220 21.42 22.19 -1.63
N ASN A 221 20.63 21.26 -1.12
CA ASN A 221 21.08 19.90 -0.83
C ASN A 221 21.43 19.10 -2.10
N GLY A 222 20.70 19.29 -3.20
CA GLY A 222 21.03 18.72 -4.51
C GLY A 222 22.32 19.30 -5.08
N LEU A 223 22.57 20.60 -4.90
CA LEU A 223 23.82 21.24 -5.27
C LEU A 223 24.98 20.74 -4.41
N ASN A 224 24.81 20.57 -3.09
CA ASN A 224 25.84 19.94 -2.25
C ASN A 224 26.18 18.52 -2.71
N PHE A 225 25.18 17.74 -3.17
CA PHE A 225 25.42 16.40 -3.69
C PHE A 225 26.30 16.42 -4.96
N LEU A 226 26.07 17.37 -5.87
CA LEU A 226 26.89 17.54 -7.08
C LEU A 226 28.23 18.24 -6.82
N PHE A 227 28.23 19.18 -5.86
CA PHE A 227 29.32 20.08 -5.53
C PHE A 227 29.54 20.11 -4.01
N PRO A 228 30.39 19.23 -3.47
CA PRO A 228 30.54 19.04 -2.03
C PRO A 228 30.95 20.29 -1.21
N PHE A 229 31.48 21.33 -1.87
CA PHE A 229 31.83 22.60 -1.23
C PHE A 229 30.61 23.48 -0.87
N VAL A 230 29.46 23.25 -1.50
CA VAL A 230 28.21 23.96 -1.18
C VAL A 230 27.70 23.47 0.18
N PRO A 231 27.33 24.33 1.13
CA PRO A 231 26.85 23.88 2.44
C PRO A 231 25.52 23.11 2.31
N ARG A 232 25.40 22.02 3.07
CA ARG A 232 24.18 21.21 3.18
C ARG A 232 23.38 21.58 4.41
N ILE A 233 22.05 21.55 4.29
CA ILE A 233 21.14 21.57 5.43
C ILE A 233 20.75 20.11 5.75
N PRO A 234 21.21 19.53 6.87
CA PRO A 234 20.97 18.12 7.18
C PRO A 234 19.50 17.90 7.58
N LEU A 235 18.68 17.49 6.61
CA LEU A 235 17.28 17.11 6.87
C LEU A 235 17.14 15.73 7.49
N LYS A 236 18.17 14.89 7.40
CA LYS A 236 18.14 13.51 7.89
C LYS A 236 19.43 13.19 8.65
N ILE A 237 19.29 12.84 9.93
CA ILE A 237 20.38 12.41 10.80
C ILE A 237 19.99 11.04 11.36
N SER A 238 20.35 9.97 10.64
CA SER A 238 19.96 8.59 10.99
C SER A 238 20.58 8.10 12.30
N ASN A 239 21.79 8.58 12.61
CA ASN A 239 22.63 8.05 13.69
C ASN A 239 22.61 8.94 14.95
N PHE A 240 21.64 9.86 15.03
CA PHE A 240 21.56 10.83 16.14
C PHE A 240 21.63 10.13 17.50
N GLY A 241 20.78 9.11 17.72
CA GLY A 241 20.78 8.33 18.95
C GLY A 241 22.14 7.72 19.31
N SER A 242 22.76 7.00 18.38
CA SER A 242 24.05 6.32 18.61
C SER A 242 25.21 7.28 18.83
N THR A 243 25.14 8.50 18.28
CA THR A 243 26.20 9.51 18.44
C THR A 243 26.09 10.24 19.78
N VAL A 244 24.86 10.48 20.26
CA VAL A 244 24.61 11.23 21.51
C VAL A 244 24.63 10.31 22.72
N PHE A 245 24.07 9.10 22.61
CA PHE A 245 23.92 8.16 23.71
C PHE A 245 24.90 6.99 23.55
N THR A 246 26.12 7.15 24.06
CA THR A 246 27.21 6.17 23.89
C THR A 246 27.49 5.34 25.14
N THR A 247 27.04 5.79 26.31
CA THR A 247 27.30 5.15 27.61
C THR A 247 26.11 4.33 28.11
N LYS A 248 26.38 3.25 28.87
CA LYS A 248 25.31 2.45 29.51
C LYS A 248 24.54 3.29 30.55
N PRO A 249 23.22 3.12 30.68
CA PRO A 249 22.34 2.23 29.89
C PRO A 249 21.79 2.87 28.61
N TRP A 250 22.07 4.15 28.38
CA TRP A 250 21.48 4.94 27.29
C TRP A 250 21.91 4.49 25.89
N ASN A 251 23.08 3.86 25.77
CA ASN A 251 23.51 3.24 24.53
C ASN A 251 22.55 2.14 24.02
N ALA A 252 21.68 1.61 24.88
CA ALA A 252 20.64 0.65 24.50
C ALA A 252 19.42 1.29 23.82
N ILE A 253 19.31 2.62 23.74
CA ILE A 253 18.18 3.32 23.09
C ILE A 253 17.99 2.92 21.62
N GLY A 254 19.05 2.36 21.00
CA GLY A 254 19.04 1.85 19.64
C GLY A 254 18.80 2.95 18.61
N TRP A 255 18.14 2.61 17.50
CA TRP A 255 17.92 3.54 16.40
C TRP A 255 16.96 4.68 16.80
N LEU A 256 17.49 5.88 16.94
CA LEU A 256 16.76 7.12 17.23
C LEU A 256 17.19 8.18 16.19
N PRO A 257 16.58 8.18 14.99
CA PRO A 257 16.91 9.12 13.94
C PRO A 257 16.26 10.49 14.22
N LEU A 258 16.89 11.56 13.74
CA LEU A 258 16.26 12.86 13.63
C LEU A 258 16.02 13.17 12.16
N PHE A 259 14.77 13.01 11.72
CA PHE A 259 14.36 13.24 10.34
C PHE A 259 13.36 14.39 10.25
N PHE A 260 13.72 15.41 9.47
CA PHE A 260 12.86 16.53 9.12
C PHE A 260 12.29 16.32 7.72
N TYR A 261 11.04 15.86 7.66
CA TYR A 261 10.29 15.67 6.41
C TYR A 261 9.19 16.73 6.31
N PRO A 262 9.39 17.83 5.55
CA PRO A 262 8.39 18.91 5.46
C PRO A 262 7.00 18.42 5.05
N TRP A 263 6.92 17.45 4.14
CA TRP A 263 5.65 16.89 3.68
C TRP A 263 4.95 16.04 4.75
N VAL A 264 5.71 15.27 5.56
CA VAL A 264 5.15 14.53 6.70
C VAL A 264 4.61 15.51 7.74
N ILE A 265 5.40 16.55 8.06
CA ILE A 265 4.97 17.61 8.99
C ILE A 265 3.67 18.25 8.49
N GLY A 266 3.58 18.55 7.20
CA GLY A 266 2.35 19.06 6.57
C GLY A 266 1.16 18.13 6.70
N LEU A 267 1.34 16.82 6.56
CA LEU A 267 0.26 15.84 6.77
C LEU A 267 -0.14 15.72 8.25
N THR A 268 0.81 15.82 9.18
CA THR A 268 0.56 15.73 10.63
C THR A 268 -0.38 16.83 11.13
N PHE A 269 -0.45 18.00 10.46
CA PHE A 269 -1.42 19.05 10.80
C PHE A 269 -2.89 18.63 10.65
N PHE A 270 -3.17 17.56 9.91
CA PHE A 270 -4.53 17.01 9.77
C PHE A 270 -4.84 15.90 10.78
N VAL A 271 -3.87 15.50 11.60
CA VAL A 271 -4.01 14.41 12.56
C VAL A 271 -4.59 14.93 13.87
N PRO A 272 -5.59 14.24 14.45
CA PRO A 272 -6.11 14.59 15.78
C PRO A 272 -5.01 14.66 16.84
N LEU A 273 -5.17 15.57 17.80
CA LEU A 273 -4.15 15.85 18.82
C LEU A 273 -3.82 14.61 19.66
N ASP A 274 -4.84 13.86 20.08
CA ASP A 274 -4.68 12.66 20.92
C ASP A 274 -3.89 11.55 20.20
N LEU A 275 -4.11 11.42 18.89
CA LEU A 275 -3.39 10.47 18.04
C LEU A 275 -1.93 10.92 17.84
N SER A 276 -1.72 12.22 17.59
CA SER A 276 -0.38 12.80 17.49
C SER A 276 0.43 12.60 18.77
N PHE A 277 -0.19 12.79 19.94
CA PHE A 277 0.44 12.53 21.24
C PHE A 277 0.83 11.05 21.38
N SER A 278 -0.10 10.15 21.06
CA SER A 278 0.12 8.70 21.18
C SER A 278 1.34 8.23 20.38
N VAL A 279 1.51 8.71 19.13
CA VAL A 279 2.61 8.25 18.25
C VAL A 279 4.00 8.48 18.86
N TRP A 280 4.30 9.70 19.30
CA TRP A 280 5.63 9.97 19.87
C TRP A 280 5.79 9.39 21.29
N PHE A 281 4.72 9.37 22.08
CA PHE A 281 4.74 8.82 23.42
C PHE A 281 5.05 7.32 23.41
N PHE A 282 4.31 6.53 22.61
CA PHE A 282 4.55 5.09 22.50
C PHE A 282 5.89 4.76 21.85
N PHE A 283 6.36 5.59 20.91
CA PHE A 283 7.73 5.48 20.40
C PHE A 283 8.76 5.60 21.54
N LEU A 284 8.67 6.64 22.37
CA LEU A 284 9.57 6.82 23.51
C LEU A 284 9.39 5.75 24.60
N LEU A 285 8.18 5.23 24.79
CA LEU A 285 7.92 4.13 25.72
C LEU A 285 8.71 2.89 25.31
N ILE A 286 8.73 2.53 24.03
CA ILE A 286 9.52 1.41 23.51
C ILE A 286 11.02 1.68 23.71
N LYS A 287 11.47 2.93 23.53
CA LYS A 287 12.85 3.33 23.83
C LYS A 287 13.19 3.18 25.31
N SER A 288 12.28 3.55 26.21
CA SER A 288 12.48 3.33 27.65
C SER A 288 12.53 1.84 28.01
N GLN A 289 11.74 0.97 27.35
CA GLN A 289 11.80 -0.47 27.57
C GLN A 289 13.17 -1.03 27.22
N LEU A 290 13.80 -0.57 26.13
CA LEU A 290 15.15 -0.98 25.75
C LEU A 290 16.20 -0.56 26.81
N VAL A 291 16.13 0.68 27.27
CA VAL A 291 17.07 1.23 28.28
C VAL A 291 16.89 0.54 29.63
N ILE A 292 15.65 0.34 30.08
CA ILE A 292 15.33 -0.37 31.33
C ILE A 292 15.71 -1.86 31.21
N GLY A 293 15.46 -2.47 30.06
CA GLY A 293 15.87 -3.85 29.78
C GLY A 293 17.38 -4.03 29.85
N ASN A 294 18.16 -3.06 29.36
CA ASN A 294 19.61 -3.06 29.48
C ASN A 294 20.07 -2.96 30.95
N LEU A 295 19.43 -2.09 31.75
CA LEU A 295 19.68 -2.02 33.20
C LEU A 295 19.39 -3.35 33.91
N GLY A 296 18.32 -4.03 33.51
CA GLY A 296 17.89 -5.31 34.09
C GLY A 296 18.55 -6.56 33.50
N GLY A 297 19.49 -6.41 32.56
CA GLY A 297 20.14 -7.55 31.88
C GLY A 297 19.24 -8.34 30.91
N LEU A 298 18.08 -7.79 30.54
CA LEU A 298 17.14 -8.41 29.60
C LEU A 298 17.59 -8.29 28.14
N GLU A 299 18.67 -7.54 27.86
CA GLU A 299 19.24 -7.38 26.52
C GLU A 299 19.69 -8.69 25.87
N PHE A 300 19.98 -9.72 26.66
CA PHE A 300 20.37 -11.04 26.17
C PHE A 300 19.18 -11.88 25.66
N LEU A 301 17.94 -11.48 25.95
CA LEU A 301 16.77 -12.20 25.46
C LEU A 301 16.57 -11.89 23.97
N PRO A 302 16.53 -12.93 23.11
CA PRO A 302 16.43 -12.73 21.67
C PRO A 302 15.13 -12.01 21.32
N GLY A 303 15.28 -10.85 20.68
CA GLY A 303 14.16 -10.07 20.20
C GLY A 303 13.49 -9.17 21.24
N PHE A 304 13.97 -9.10 22.50
CA PHE A 304 13.47 -8.13 23.49
C PHE A 304 13.52 -6.69 22.94
N PRO A 305 12.49 -5.85 23.14
CA PRO A 305 11.28 -6.04 23.95
C PRO A 305 10.13 -6.73 23.20
N TYR A 306 10.44 -7.53 22.18
CA TYR A 306 9.49 -8.22 21.30
C TYR A 306 8.66 -7.24 20.47
N TYR A 307 9.27 -6.16 19.97
CA TYR A 307 8.64 -5.09 19.19
C TYR A 307 7.67 -5.61 18.11
N ASN A 308 8.12 -6.56 17.28
CA ASN A 308 7.28 -7.13 16.22
C ASN A 308 6.08 -7.91 16.78
N HIS A 309 6.24 -8.67 17.87
CA HIS A 309 5.14 -9.41 18.50
C HIS A 309 4.14 -8.48 19.19
N GLN A 310 4.63 -7.42 19.84
CA GLN A 310 3.76 -6.36 20.37
C GLN A 310 2.95 -5.70 19.23
N GLY A 311 3.63 -5.38 18.11
CA GLY A 311 2.99 -4.86 16.90
C GLY A 311 1.95 -5.81 16.30
N LEU A 312 2.23 -7.11 16.26
CA LEU A 312 1.28 -8.14 15.82
C LEU A 312 0.01 -8.11 16.67
N GLY A 313 0.17 -8.13 18.00
CA GLY A 313 -0.96 -8.04 18.93
C GLY A 313 -1.76 -6.75 18.75
N ALA A 314 -1.08 -5.62 18.57
CA ALA A 314 -1.72 -4.32 18.35
C ALA A 314 -2.53 -4.27 17.06
N TRP A 315 -1.98 -4.72 15.92
CA TRP A 315 -2.69 -4.72 14.64
C TRP A 315 -3.91 -5.65 14.63
N ILE A 316 -3.78 -6.85 15.21
CA ILE A 316 -4.91 -7.79 15.32
C ILE A 316 -5.99 -7.22 16.24
N THR A 317 -5.60 -6.65 17.38
CA THR A 317 -6.56 -6.03 18.32
C THR A 317 -7.27 -4.85 17.67
N LEU A 318 -6.55 -3.97 16.99
CA LEU A 318 -7.14 -2.83 16.29
C LEU A 318 -8.15 -3.30 15.22
N GLY A 319 -7.75 -4.22 14.34
CA GLY A 319 -8.65 -4.75 13.30
C GLY A 319 -9.86 -5.45 13.88
N GLY A 320 -9.68 -6.26 14.93
CA GLY A 320 -10.76 -6.94 15.64
C GLY A 320 -11.74 -5.97 16.29
N LEU A 321 -11.25 -4.92 16.95
CA LEU A 321 -12.09 -3.89 17.55
C LEU A 321 -12.82 -3.05 16.50
N THR A 322 -12.18 -2.69 15.39
CA THR A 322 -12.83 -1.97 14.28
C THR A 322 -13.96 -2.80 13.65
N LEU A 323 -13.73 -4.10 13.43
CA LEU A 323 -14.77 -5.02 12.94
C LEU A 323 -15.89 -5.18 13.97
N TRP A 324 -15.56 -5.26 15.26
CA TRP A 324 -16.53 -5.36 16.35
C TRP A 324 -17.40 -4.10 16.46
N GLN A 325 -16.82 -2.90 16.33
CA GLN A 325 -17.57 -1.64 16.30
C GLN A 325 -18.51 -1.58 15.08
N SER A 326 -18.09 -2.17 13.96
CA SER A 326 -18.89 -2.23 12.72
C SER A 326 -19.93 -3.35 12.72
N LYS A 327 -20.04 -4.18 13.77
CA LYS A 327 -20.89 -5.39 13.79
C LYS A 327 -22.37 -5.12 13.54
N GLU A 328 -22.90 -4.02 14.06
CA GLU A 328 -24.32 -3.67 13.90
C GLU A 328 -24.61 -3.26 12.46
N HIS A 329 -23.73 -2.43 11.88
CA HIS A 329 -23.80 -2.06 10.46
C HIS A 329 -23.70 -3.28 9.54
N ILE A 330 -22.79 -4.22 9.83
CA ILE A 330 -22.66 -5.47 9.07
C ILE A 330 -23.92 -6.34 9.22
N LYS A 331 -24.45 -6.48 10.45
CA LYS A 331 -25.70 -7.21 10.71
C LYS A 331 -26.90 -6.60 9.96
N ASP A 332 -26.99 -5.27 9.93
CA ASP A 332 -28.05 -4.55 9.21
C ASP A 332 -27.98 -4.78 7.70
N ILE A 333 -26.78 -4.82 7.13
CA ILE A 333 -26.60 -5.12 5.70
C ILE A 333 -27.02 -6.56 5.40
N ILE A 334 -26.58 -7.52 6.22
CA ILE A 334 -26.92 -8.94 6.05
C ILE A 334 -28.43 -9.18 6.24
N SER A 335 -29.06 -8.53 7.22
CA SER A 335 -30.50 -8.68 7.44
C SER A 335 -31.32 -8.08 6.28
N LYS A 336 -30.95 -6.91 5.74
CA LYS A 336 -31.58 -6.30 4.56
C LYS A 336 -31.33 -7.07 3.24
N LEU A 337 -30.35 -7.97 3.25
CA LEU A 337 -30.04 -8.85 2.12
C LEU A 337 -31.03 -10.01 2.03
N PHE A 338 -31.37 -10.62 3.17
CA PHE A 338 -32.27 -11.78 3.27
C PHE A 338 -33.71 -11.43 3.65
N GLY A 339 -33.97 -10.22 4.15
CA GLY A 339 -35.31 -9.72 4.48
C GLY A 339 -36.06 -9.15 3.28
N ASN A 340 -37.40 -9.20 3.31
CA ASN A 340 -38.25 -8.53 2.33
C ASN A 340 -37.97 -7.01 2.35
N GLN A 341 -37.79 -6.43 1.16
CA GLN A 341 -37.54 -5.00 0.99
C GLN A 341 -38.80 -4.21 1.36
N THR A 342 -38.96 -3.87 2.63
CA THR A 342 -39.82 -2.75 3.01
C THR A 342 -38.97 -1.49 2.89
N ASP A 343 -39.19 -0.73 1.82
CA ASP A 343 -38.59 0.58 1.56
C ASP A 343 -38.90 1.54 2.72
N ASN A 344 -38.00 1.63 3.70
CA ASN A 344 -37.95 2.77 4.60
C ASN A 344 -36.92 3.75 4.04
N HIS A 345 -37.45 4.84 3.46
CA HIS A 345 -36.73 5.91 2.79
C HIS A 345 -35.72 6.71 3.66
N ASP A 346 -35.62 6.43 4.96
CA ASP A 346 -34.88 7.26 5.91
C ASP A 346 -33.39 6.88 6.09
N THR A 347 -32.90 5.84 5.43
CA THR A 347 -31.46 5.56 5.39
C THR A 347 -30.92 5.65 3.96
N PRO A 348 -29.94 6.54 3.67
CA PRO A 348 -29.29 6.64 2.37
C PRO A 348 -28.32 5.46 2.13
N THR A 349 -28.63 4.27 2.66
CA THR A 349 -27.89 3.05 2.44
C THR A 349 -28.48 2.37 1.21
N ASP A 350 -27.86 2.58 0.06
CA ASP A 350 -28.18 1.89 -1.19
C ASP A 350 -28.13 0.35 -1.00
N PRO A 351 -29.27 -0.34 -0.95
CA PRO A 351 -29.29 -1.77 -0.65
C PRO A 351 -28.63 -2.59 -1.77
N SER A 352 -28.78 -2.15 -3.02
CA SER A 352 -28.35 -2.88 -4.22
C SER A 352 -26.82 -2.97 -4.34
N GLY A 353 -26.10 -1.88 -4.05
CA GLY A 353 -24.63 -1.85 -4.11
C GLY A 353 -23.99 -2.75 -3.06
N HIS A 354 -24.57 -2.85 -1.86
CA HIS A 354 -24.07 -3.74 -0.82
C HIS A 354 -24.25 -5.23 -1.18
N ARG A 355 -25.32 -5.59 -1.91
CA ARG A 355 -25.52 -6.98 -2.36
C ARG A 355 -24.43 -7.43 -3.32
N TRP A 356 -24.15 -6.63 -4.33
CA TRP A 356 -23.10 -6.93 -5.31
C TRP A 356 -21.71 -6.92 -4.68
N ALA A 357 -21.45 -6.03 -3.72
CA ALA A 357 -20.21 -6.04 -2.96
C ALA A 357 -20.05 -7.35 -2.16
N LEU A 358 -21.10 -7.82 -1.47
CA LEU A 358 -21.01 -9.09 -0.73
C LEU A 358 -20.81 -10.29 -1.67
N LEU A 359 -21.57 -10.36 -2.77
CA LEU A 359 -21.41 -11.42 -3.77
C LEU A 359 -20.01 -11.41 -4.40
N GLY A 360 -19.49 -10.22 -4.73
CA GLY A 360 -18.14 -10.04 -5.25
C GLY A 360 -17.07 -10.50 -4.25
N MET A 361 -17.23 -10.15 -2.97
CA MET A 361 -16.34 -10.61 -1.91
C MET A 361 -16.34 -12.14 -1.78
N VAL A 362 -17.53 -12.77 -1.71
CA VAL A 362 -17.65 -14.23 -1.61
C VAL A 362 -17.06 -14.92 -2.85
N PHE A 363 -17.36 -14.41 -4.05
CA PHE A 363 -16.84 -14.93 -5.30
C PHE A 363 -15.31 -14.90 -5.34
N SER A 364 -14.69 -13.76 -4.99
CA SER A 364 -13.24 -13.65 -4.91
C SER A 364 -12.63 -14.58 -3.88
N SER A 365 -13.21 -14.67 -2.69
CA SER A 365 -12.72 -15.57 -1.65
C SER A 365 -12.78 -17.03 -2.09
N ILE A 366 -13.86 -17.47 -2.73
CA ILE A 366 -13.99 -18.85 -3.24
C ILE A 366 -12.92 -19.14 -4.29
N ILE A 367 -12.74 -18.27 -5.28
CA ILE A 367 -11.74 -18.51 -6.33
C ILE A 367 -10.32 -18.54 -5.76
N LEU A 368 -9.97 -17.60 -4.87
CA LEU A 368 -8.66 -17.60 -4.22
C LEU A 368 -8.44 -18.89 -3.43
N VAL A 369 -9.44 -19.34 -2.66
CA VAL A 369 -9.35 -20.59 -1.91
C VAL A 369 -9.16 -21.79 -2.83
N LEU A 370 -9.95 -21.90 -3.90
CA LEU A 370 -9.83 -22.99 -4.87
C LEU A 370 -8.46 -22.99 -5.57
N LEU A 371 -7.96 -21.83 -5.97
CA LEU A 371 -6.68 -21.69 -6.66
C LEU A 371 -5.50 -22.11 -5.77
N PHE A 372 -5.44 -21.62 -4.53
CA PHE A 372 -4.36 -21.99 -3.59
C PHE A 372 -4.50 -23.43 -3.10
N HIS A 373 -5.72 -23.95 -2.99
CA HIS A 373 -5.95 -25.36 -2.70
C HIS A 373 -5.48 -26.26 -3.85
N GLN A 374 -5.73 -25.87 -5.11
CA GLN A 374 -5.22 -26.57 -6.28
C GLN A 374 -3.69 -26.49 -6.40
N ALA A 375 -3.08 -25.35 -6.01
CA ALA A 375 -1.63 -25.25 -5.86
C ALA A 375 -1.09 -26.18 -4.77
N GLY A 376 -1.96 -26.57 -3.83
CA GLY A 376 -1.72 -27.64 -2.89
C GLY A 376 -1.59 -27.20 -1.44
N MET A 377 -2.01 -25.98 -1.11
CA MET A 377 -2.17 -25.54 0.27
C MET A 377 -3.37 -26.22 0.95
N SER A 378 -3.27 -26.48 2.25
CA SER A 378 -4.39 -27.01 3.04
C SER A 378 -5.47 -25.95 3.28
N PHE A 379 -6.74 -26.35 3.19
CA PHE A 379 -7.90 -25.45 3.35
C PHE A 379 -7.87 -24.62 4.64
N SER A 380 -7.50 -25.23 5.77
CA SER A 380 -7.42 -24.55 7.08
C SER A 380 -6.41 -23.40 7.09
N ILE A 381 -5.21 -23.62 6.52
CA ILE A 381 -4.15 -22.62 6.43
C ILE A 381 -4.54 -21.48 5.50
N ILE A 382 -5.19 -21.78 4.36
CA ILE A 382 -5.68 -20.75 3.44
C ILE A 382 -6.69 -19.85 4.15
N LEU A 383 -7.69 -20.44 4.81
CA LEU A 383 -8.72 -19.68 5.51
C LEU A 383 -8.13 -18.83 6.63
N ALA A 384 -7.21 -19.40 7.42
CA ALA A 384 -6.53 -18.66 8.49
C ALA A 384 -5.68 -17.51 7.95
N PHE A 385 -4.94 -17.71 6.86
CA PHE A 385 -4.14 -16.67 6.21
C PHE A 385 -5.02 -15.50 5.75
N PHE A 386 -6.09 -15.77 5.00
CA PHE A 386 -6.97 -14.71 4.48
C PHE A 386 -7.80 -14.04 5.58
N ALA A 387 -8.20 -14.77 6.63
CA ALA A 387 -8.87 -14.18 7.78
C ALA A 387 -7.97 -13.16 8.50
N ILE A 388 -6.72 -13.54 8.77
CA ILE A 388 -5.72 -12.64 9.38
C ILE A 388 -5.45 -11.46 8.43
N TYR A 389 -5.28 -11.72 7.13
CA TYR A 389 -5.06 -10.68 6.13
C TYR A 389 -6.19 -9.65 6.14
N ILE A 390 -7.46 -10.08 6.11
CA ILE A 390 -8.62 -9.17 6.16
C ILE A 390 -8.64 -8.34 7.44
N VAL A 391 -8.40 -8.94 8.60
CA VAL A 391 -8.35 -8.22 9.89
C VAL A 391 -7.26 -7.14 9.85
N MET A 392 -6.07 -7.49 9.33
CA MET A 392 -4.97 -6.55 9.19
C MET A 392 -5.28 -5.44 8.17
N SER A 393 -5.85 -5.78 7.01
CA SER A 393 -6.26 -4.81 5.99
C SER A 393 -7.26 -3.80 6.54
N VAL A 394 -8.22 -4.24 7.36
CA VAL A 394 -9.17 -3.36 8.04
C VAL A 394 -8.46 -2.44 9.02
N ALA A 395 -7.57 -2.98 9.84
CA ALA A 395 -6.81 -2.21 10.83
C ALA A 395 -5.96 -1.12 10.16
N ILE A 396 -5.22 -1.48 9.12
CA ILE A 396 -4.35 -0.58 8.35
C ILE A 396 -5.18 0.51 7.66
N THR A 397 -6.31 0.13 7.07
CA THR A 397 -7.23 1.07 6.42
C THR A 397 -7.80 2.07 7.41
N HIS A 398 -8.23 1.61 8.58
CA HIS A 398 -8.77 2.48 9.63
C HIS A 398 -7.69 3.41 10.19
N ALA A 399 -6.49 2.88 10.47
CA ALA A 399 -5.34 3.68 10.92
C ALA A 399 -4.92 4.74 9.89
N ARG A 400 -4.92 4.39 8.60
CA ARG A 400 -4.63 5.35 7.51
C ARG A 400 -5.71 6.40 7.38
N ALA A 401 -6.98 6.03 7.45
CA ALA A 401 -8.09 6.96 7.34
C ALA A 401 -8.17 7.95 8.53
N THR A 402 -7.74 7.53 9.72
CA THR A 402 -7.71 8.36 10.94
C THR A 402 -6.47 9.25 11.03
N VAL A 403 -5.28 8.67 10.89
CA VAL A 403 -3.98 9.33 11.15
C VAL A 403 -3.29 9.77 9.86
N GLY A 404 -3.64 9.24 8.69
CA GLY A 404 -2.92 9.54 7.45
C GLY A 404 -1.46 9.15 7.49
N ILE A 405 -1.15 8.03 8.18
CA ILE A 405 0.22 7.55 8.41
C ILE A 405 0.99 7.57 7.08
N PRO A 406 2.11 8.31 6.98
CA PRO A 406 2.82 8.54 5.72
C PRO A 406 3.53 7.29 5.19
N TYR A 407 3.86 6.35 6.08
CA TYR A 407 4.52 5.10 5.78
C TYR A 407 3.91 3.97 6.61
N HIS A 408 3.29 2.99 5.95
CA HIS A 408 2.78 1.77 6.58
C HIS A 408 3.80 0.64 6.50
N GLU A 409 5.03 0.91 6.95
CA GLU A 409 6.10 -0.07 6.99
C GLU A 409 5.85 -1.07 8.13
N VAL A 410 4.88 -1.95 7.91
CA VAL A 410 4.46 -3.02 8.81
C VAL A 410 5.24 -4.28 8.44
N ILE A 411 6.57 -4.15 8.44
CA ILE A 411 7.48 -5.25 8.11
C ILE A 411 7.57 -6.18 9.31
N TYR A 412 7.67 -7.49 9.06
CA TYR A 412 7.68 -8.53 10.09
C TYR A 412 6.41 -8.55 10.96
N THR A 413 5.30 -8.02 10.43
CA THR A 413 4.00 -8.04 11.08
C THR A 413 2.98 -8.49 10.03
N HIS A 414 3.04 -9.76 9.59
CA HIS A 414 2.25 -10.27 8.47
C HIS A 414 1.63 -11.65 8.75
N PRO A 415 0.58 -12.07 8.01
CA PRO A 415 -0.18 -13.29 8.31
C PRO A 415 0.68 -14.56 8.38
N GLN A 416 1.66 -14.72 7.48
CA GLN A 416 2.59 -15.85 7.51
C GLN A 416 3.38 -15.93 8.83
N LEU A 417 3.88 -14.81 9.35
CA LEU A 417 4.63 -14.81 10.60
C LEU A 417 3.72 -15.15 11.78
N ILE A 418 2.50 -14.62 11.82
CA ILE A 418 1.51 -14.96 12.86
C ILE A 418 1.25 -16.46 12.90
N LEU A 419 0.95 -17.05 11.73
CA LEU A 419 0.66 -18.47 11.63
C LEU A 419 1.86 -19.31 12.10
N VAL A 420 3.07 -18.97 11.66
CA VAL A 420 4.29 -19.69 12.04
C VAL A 420 4.58 -19.52 13.53
N SER A 421 4.43 -18.33 14.11
CA SER A 421 4.66 -18.08 15.53
C SER A 421 3.66 -18.80 16.44
N VAL A 422 2.41 -18.98 16.01
CA VAL A 422 1.36 -19.62 16.81
C VAL A 422 1.34 -21.14 16.63
N LEU A 423 1.41 -21.63 15.38
CA LEU A 423 1.24 -23.05 15.07
C LEU A 423 2.56 -23.81 14.95
N GLY A 424 3.67 -23.09 14.71
CA GLY A 424 4.96 -23.69 14.42
C GLY A 424 5.09 -24.20 12.98
N THR A 425 6.33 -24.26 12.49
CA THR A 425 6.64 -24.70 11.12
C THR A 425 6.29 -26.16 10.86
N ARG A 426 6.40 -27.02 11.88
CA ARG A 426 6.13 -28.46 11.77
C ARG A 426 4.65 -28.76 11.52
N TYR A 427 3.74 -28.05 12.20
CA TYR A 427 2.30 -28.24 12.01
C TYR A 427 1.84 -27.71 10.65
N ILE A 428 2.36 -26.55 10.23
CA ILE A 428 2.03 -25.96 8.93
C ILE A 428 2.54 -26.84 7.79
N GLY A 429 3.77 -27.37 7.91
CA GLY A 429 4.38 -28.24 6.92
C GLY A 429 5.02 -27.48 5.74
N ALA A 430 6.06 -28.08 5.16
CA ALA A 430 6.90 -27.46 4.13
C ALA A 430 6.09 -26.96 2.92
N LYS A 431 5.12 -27.75 2.43
CA LYS A 431 4.29 -27.39 1.27
C LYS A 431 3.51 -26.08 1.47
N ASN A 432 2.85 -25.93 2.62
CA ASN A 432 2.12 -24.69 2.95
C ASN A 432 3.09 -23.52 3.12
N LEU A 433 4.23 -23.72 3.78
CA LEU A 433 5.24 -22.68 3.97
C LEU A 433 5.80 -22.18 2.63
N THR A 434 6.09 -23.08 1.69
CA THR A 434 6.57 -22.73 0.35
C THR A 434 5.54 -21.88 -0.40
N LEU A 435 4.28 -22.32 -0.43
CA LEU A 435 3.23 -21.61 -1.19
C LEU A 435 2.82 -20.28 -0.53
N MET A 436 2.82 -20.19 0.80
CA MET A 436 2.58 -18.93 1.52
C MET A 436 3.63 -17.86 1.17
N SER A 437 4.88 -18.24 0.91
CA SER A 437 5.92 -17.28 0.54
C SER A 437 5.64 -16.55 -0.78
N PHE A 438 4.84 -17.13 -1.68
CA PHE A 438 4.39 -16.42 -2.89
C PHE A 438 3.31 -15.36 -2.60
N LEU A 439 2.67 -15.40 -1.43
CA LEU A 439 1.75 -14.34 -0.98
C LEU A 439 2.49 -13.18 -0.28
N TYR A 440 3.79 -13.32 -0.03
CA TYR A 440 4.61 -12.30 0.61
C TYR A 440 4.54 -10.90 -0.04
N PRO A 441 4.49 -10.74 -1.38
CA PRO A 441 4.37 -9.43 -2.02
C PRO A 441 3.14 -8.62 -1.59
N TYR A 442 2.07 -9.30 -1.15
CA TYR A 442 0.82 -8.65 -0.72
C TYR A 442 0.78 -8.31 0.77
N VAL A 443 1.75 -8.80 1.55
CA VAL A 443 1.72 -8.70 3.02
C VAL A 443 3.02 -8.16 3.64
N ARG A 444 4.12 -8.09 2.87
CA ARG A 444 5.44 -7.65 3.34
C ARG A 444 5.40 -6.22 3.89
N ASP A 445 4.91 -5.31 3.07
CA ASP A 445 4.86 -3.88 3.36
C ASP A 445 3.51 -3.35 2.89
N ASN A 446 2.87 -2.55 3.73
CA ASN A 446 1.51 -2.08 3.54
C ASN A 446 1.46 -0.62 3.06
N VAL A 447 2.62 -0.03 2.73
CA VAL A 447 2.71 1.29 2.09
C VAL A 447 1.88 1.36 0.80
N SER A 448 1.90 0.29 0.00
CA SER A 448 1.15 0.14 -1.25
C SER A 448 -0.10 -0.74 -1.07
N HIS A 449 -0.69 -0.79 0.13
CA HIS A 449 -1.89 -1.58 0.37
C HIS A 449 -3.10 -0.98 -0.35
N PRO A 450 -3.90 -1.76 -1.10
CA PRO A 450 -4.95 -1.21 -1.97
C PRO A 450 -6.17 -0.69 -1.21
N MET A 451 -6.56 -1.36 -0.12
CA MET A 451 -7.79 -1.02 0.61
C MET A 451 -7.81 0.45 1.12
N PRO A 452 -6.77 0.99 1.79
CA PRO A 452 -6.77 2.40 2.16
C PRO A 452 -6.93 3.38 0.99
N SER A 453 -6.21 3.15 -0.11
CA SER A 453 -6.26 4.04 -1.28
C SER A 453 -7.62 4.00 -2.00
N GLN A 454 -8.23 2.81 -2.12
CA GLN A 454 -9.59 2.68 -2.63
C GLN A 454 -10.62 3.43 -1.76
N LEU A 455 -10.47 3.37 -0.43
CA LEU A 455 -11.35 4.09 0.50
C LEU A 455 -11.16 5.61 0.39
N GLU A 456 -9.91 6.06 0.26
CA GLU A 456 -9.58 7.47 -0.01
C GLU A 456 -10.22 7.95 -1.32
N GLY A 457 -10.22 7.13 -2.37
CA GLY A 457 -10.93 7.41 -3.62
C GLY A 457 -12.42 7.67 -3.39
N PHE A 458 -13.11 6.82 -2.60
CA PHE A 458 -14.51 7.07 -2.24
C PHE A 458 -14.71 8.38 -1.47
N LYS A 459 -13.76 8.74 -0.59
CA LYS A 459 -13.79 10.00 0.15
C LYS A 459 -13.56 11.22 -0.76
N ILE A 460 -12.64 11.11 -1.71
CA ILE A 460 -12.36 12.16 -2.69
C ILE A 460 -13.59 12.39 -3.56
N ALA A 461 -14.24 11.31 -4.03
CA ALA A 461 -15.49 11.39 -4.77
C ALA A 461 -16.62 12.07 -3.96
N GLU A 462 -16.78 11.72 -2.69
CA GLU A 462 -17.75 12.35 -1.78
C GLU A 462 -17.55 13.88 -1.71
N ARG A 463 -16.32 14.31 -1.40
CA ARG A 463 -15.97 15.72 -1.21
C ARG A 463 -15.98 16.51 -2.52
N ALA A 464 -15.73 15.84 -3.64
CA ALA A 464 -15.84 16.42 -4.97
C ALA A 464 -17.29 16.46 -5.50
N LYS A 465 -18.27 15.96 -4.73
CA LYS A 465 -19.69 15.83 -5.14
C LYS A 465 -19.86 14.98 -6.41
N ILE A 466 -19.01 13.96 -6.56
CA ILE A 466 -19.08 12.98 -7.64
C ILE A 466 -20.00 11.84 -7.18
N ASN A 467 -20.83 11.33 -8.09
CA ASN A 467 -21.67 10.17 -7.78
C ASN A 467 -20.80 8.92 -7.56
N GLN A 468 -20.68 8.49 -6.31
CA GLN A 468 -19.88 7.34 -5.87
C GLN A 468 -20.30 5.98 -6.45
N ARG A 469 -21.46 5.86 -7.10
CA ARG A 469 -21.84 4.63 -7.84
C ARG A 469 -21.20 4.56 -9.22
N ARG A 470 -20.88 5.72 -9.80
CA ARG A 470 -20.32 5.83 -11.16
C ARG A 470 -18.80 5.98 -11.15
N PHE A 471 -18.24 6.26 -9.98
CA PHE A 471 -16.83 6.41 -9.70
C PHE A 471 -16.35 5.13 -9.03
#